data_AF-A0A1S2YBZ1-F1
#
_entry.id   AF-A0A1S2YBZ1-F1
#
_cell.length_a   1.000
_cell.length_b   1.000
_cell.length_c   1.000
_cell.angle_alpha   90.00
_cell.angle_beta   90.00
_cell.angle_gamma   90.00
#
_symmetry.space_group_name_H-M   'P 1'
#
loop_
_entity.id
_entity.type
_entity.pdbx_description
1 polymer ?
#
loop_
_entity_poly.entity_id
_entity_poly.type
_entity_poly.pdbx_seq_one_letter_code
_entity_poly.pdbx_strand_id
1 'polypeptide(L)'
;MKDHAREKNNVDKTEKKPITTPTPLPSKLERNHSLDAEPKTLLQEEINLAREAALKIINTHPKEEALKIFLKGLVPVTSSKQGEEEAVMSDCEDYDVDDDE
;
A
#
# COMPACT_ATOMS: atom_id res chain seq x y z
N MET A 1 62.00 -57.32 42.10
CA MET A 1 62.63 -56.13 41.51
C MET A 1 61.54 -55.09 41.29
N LYS A 2 61.67 -53.95 41.95
CA LYS A 2 60.85 -52.74 41.84
C LYS A 2 61.71 -51.76 41.04
N ASP A 3 61.15 -51.08 40.03
CA ASP A 3 61.43 -49.68 39.68
C ASP A 3 60.98 -49.30 38.25
N HIS A 4 60.22 -48.18 38.20
CA HIS A 4 60.22 -47.11 37.18
C HIS A 4 59.73 -47.42 35.75
N ALA A 5 59.05 -46.55 34.98
CA ALA A 5 58.38 -45.26 35.17
C ALA A 5 57.74 -44.87 33.80
N ARG A 6 56.84 -43.87 33.83
CA ARG A 6 56.64 -42.81 32.82
C ARG A 6 55.46 -42.91 31.81
N GLU A 7 54.36 -42.28 32.24
CA GLU A 7 53.50 -41.31 31.54
C GLU A 7 53.91 -40.86 30.13
N LYS A 8 52.96 -40.82 29.18
CA LYS A 8 52.65 -39.61 28.36
C LYS A 8 51.20 -39.59 27.90
N ASN A 9 50.52 -38.52 28.29
CA ASN A 9 49.28 -37.99 27.73
C ASN A 9 49.41 -37.75 26.22
N ASN A 10 48.29 -37.83 25.49
CA ASN A 10 47.96 -36.82 24.48
C ASN A 10 46.45 -36.82 24.19
N VAL A 11 45.86 -35.67 24.45
CA VAL A 11 44.52 -35.22 24.06
C VAL A 11 44.52 -34.94 22.56
N ASP A 12 43.56 -35.44 21.78
CA ASP A 12 43.14 -34.76 20.56
C ASP A 12 41.67 -35.04 20.20
N LYS A 13 40.91 -33.95 20.27
CA LYS A 13 39.82 -33.50 19.39
C LYS A 13 38.54 -34.34 19.24
N THR A 14 37.52 -33.76 19.86
CA THR A 14 36.11 -33.71 19.50
C THR A 14 35.81 -33.83 18.00
N GLU A 15 35.06 -34.86 17.61
CA GLU A 15 34.40 -34.93 16.31
C GLU A 15 32.91 -34.57 16.49
N LYS A 16 32.53 -33.33 16.15
CA LYS A 16 31.12 -32.93 16.01
C LYS A 16 30.73 -33.10 14.54
N LYS A 17 29.72 -33.94 14.27
CA LYS A 17 29.12 -34.17 12.95
C LYS A 17 28.72 -32.83 12.27
N PRO A 18 29.03 -32.60 10.98
CA PRO A 18 28.65 -31.38 10.29
C PRO A 18 27.18 -31.44 9.83
N ILE A 19 26.38 -30.48 10.31
CA ILE A 19 25.13 -30.07 9.67
C ILE A 19 25.52 -29.16 8.50
N THR A 20 25.35 -29.61 7.26
CA THR A 20 25.53 -28.75 6.09
C THR A 20 24.52 -29.14 5.02
N THR A 21 23.45 -28.36 4.95
CA THR A 21 23.16 -27.54 3.78
C THR A 21 22.32 -26.36 4.26
N PRO A 22 22.90 -25.18 4.54
CA PRO A 22 22.12 -23.97 4.69
C PRO A 22 21.74 -23.52 3.28
N THR A 23 20.48 -23.72 2.91
CA THR A 23 19.88 -22.91 1.84
C THR A 23 20.20 -21.44 2.15
N PRO A 24 20.75 -20.65 1.22
CA PRO A 24 20.96 -19.23 1.47
C PRO A 24 19.61 -18.62 1.87
N LEU A 25 19.51 -18.17 3.12
CA LEU A 25 18.37 -17.38 3.53
C LEU A 25 18.32 -16.18 2.56
N PRO A 26 17.17 -15.92 1.92
CA PRO A 26 17.08 -14.79 1.00
C PRO A 26 17.59 -13.55 1.74
N SER A 27 18.54 -12.87 1.12
CA SER A 27 19.09 -11.60 1.59
C SER A 27 17.93 -10.78 2.13
N LYS A 28 18.02 -10.40 3.42
CA LYS A 28 17.04 -9.65 4.19
C LYS A 28 16.20 -8.79 3.24
N LEU A 29 14.90 -9.12 3.11
CA LEU A 29 14.00 -8.41 2.22
C LEU A 29 14.02 -6.94 2.67
N GLU A 30 14.77 -6.09 1.96
CA GLU A 30 14.82 -4.67 2.26
C GLU A 30 13.41 -4.14 1.99
N ARG A 31 12.78 -3.61 3.04
CA ARG A 31 11.47 -2.97 2.87
C ARG A 31 11.71 -1.72 2.04
N ASN A 32 11.38 -1.78 0.77
CA ASN A 32 11.26 -0.58 -0.04
C ASN A 32 10.10 0.23 0.58
N HIS A 33 10.38 1.44 1.05
CA HIS A 33 9.33 2.36 1.50
C HIS A 33 8.56 2.83 0.25
N SER A 34 7.55 2.05 -0.15
CA SER A 34 6.64 2.34 -1.29
C SER A 34 6.00 3.74 -1.20
N LEU A 35 5.95 4.31 0.01
CA LEU A 35 5.32 5.58 0.34
C LEU A 35 5.88 6.79 -0.43
N ASP A 36 7.15 6.77 -0.88
CA ASP A 36 7.73 7.88 -1.64
C ASP A 36 7.38 7.84 -3.14
N ALA A 37 6.99 6.66 -3.65
CA ALA A 37 6.59 6.48 -5.05
C ALA A 37 5.08 6.64 -5.25
N GLU A 38 4.30 6.66 -4.16
CA GLU A 38 2.84 6.75 -4.19
C GLU A 38 2.37 8.20 -4.34
N PRO A 39 1.24 8.43 -5.03
CA PRO A 39 0.63 9.74 -5.08
C PRO A 39 0.17 10.15 -3.68
N LYS A 40 0.66 11.31 -3.22
CA LYS A 40 0.26 11.86 -1.92
C LYS A 40 -1.17 12.38 -1.98
N THR A 41 -1.97 12.03 -0.99
CA THR A 41 -3.28 12.63 -0.78
C THR A 41 -3.15 14.03 -0.18
N LEU A 42 -4.13 14.89 -0.43
CA LEU A 42 -4.19 16.22 0.18
C LEU A 42 -4.42 16.15 1.70
N LEU A 43 -3.85 17.09 2.44
CA LEU A 43 -4.16 17.35 3.84
C LEU A 43 -5.54 18.02 3.98
N GLN A 44 -6.11 17.99 5.18
CA GLN A 44 -7.44 18.55 5.42
C GLN A 44 -7.55 20.04 5.05
N GLU A 45 -6.52 20.83 5.34
CA GLU A 45 -6.47 22.26 4.99
C GLU A 45 -6.46 22.46 3.48
N GLU A 46 -5.70 21.64 2.75
CA GLU A 46 -5.61 21.67 1.29
C GLU A 46 -6.93 21.26 0.65
N ILE A 47 -7.62 20.26 1.20
CA ILE A 47 -8.98 19.87 0.77
C ILE A 47 -9.95 21.04 0.95
N ASN A 48 -9.92 21.70 2.10
CA ASN A 48 -10.80 22.84 2.36
C ASN A 48 -10.54 23.97 1.35
N LEU A 49 -9.26 24.32 1.13
CA LEU A 49 -8.88 25.34 0.15
C LEU A 49 -9.32 24.96 -1.27
N ALA A 50 -9.11 23.71 -1.68
CA ALA A 50 -9.53 23.21 -2.98
C ALA A 50 -11.05 23.29 -3.15
N ARG A 51 -11.82 22.97 -2.10
CA ARG A 51 -13.28 23.05 -2.10
C ARG A 51 -13.76 24.49 -2.25
N GLU A 52 -13.21 25.44 -1.50
CA GLU A 52 -13.58 26.85 -1.61
C GLU A 52 -13.25 27.40 -3.01
N ALA A 53 -12.09 27.02 -3.57
CA ALA A 53 -11.72 27.38 -4.94
C ALA A 53 -12.69 26.78 -5.98
N ALA A 54 -13.10 25.52 -5.80
CA ALA A 54 -14.07 24.87 -6.67
C ALA A 54 -15.44 25.55 -6.61
N LEU A 55 -15.93 25.88 -5.41
CA LEU A 55 -17.18 26.61 -5.22
C LEU A 55 -17.15 27.98 -5.90
N LYS A 56 -16.03 28.70 -5.80
CA LYS A 56 -15.86 29.97 -6.50
C LYS A 56 -16.03 29.79 -8.01
N ILE A 57 -15.41 28.79 -8.62
CA ILE A 57 -15.53 28.52 -10.06
C ILE A 57 -16.98 28.22 -10.44
N ILE A 58 -17.66 27.36 -9.70
CA ILE A 58 -19.06 26.99 -9.95
C ILE A 58 -19.98 28.21 -9.90
N ASN A 59 -19.75 29.13 -8.96
CA ASN A 59 -20.59 30.30 -8.77
C ASN A 59 -20.28 31.44 -9.76
N THR A 60 -19.07 31.51 -10.33
CA THR A 60 -18.67 32.62 -11.19
C THR A 60 -18.60 32.29 -12.68
N HIS A 61 -18.53 31.01 -13.06
CA HIS A 61 -18.41 30.58 -14.46
C HIS A 61 -19.65 29.82 -14.92
N PRO A 62 -20.01 29.92 -16.21
CA PRO A 62 -21.02 29.05 -16.79
C PRO A 62 -20.53 27.59 -16.77
N LYS A 63 -21.49 26.65 -16.74
CA LYS A 63 -21.24 25.21 -16.60
C LYS A 63 -20.16 24.67 -17.54
N GLU A 64 -20.20 25.07 -18.81
CA GLU A 64 -19.26 24.59 -19.85
C GLU A 64 -17.81 25.01 -19.56
N GLU A 65 -17.61 26.26 -19.13
CA GLU A 65 -16.28 26.76 -18.77
C GLU A 65 -15.78 26.13 -17.47
N ALA A 66 -16.66 25.97 -16.47
CA ALA A 66 -16.32 25.28 -15.23
C ALA A 66 -15.84 23.85 -15.51
N LEU A 67 -16.57 23.09 -16.34
CA LEU A 67 -16.17 21.74 -16.76
C LEU A 67 -14.80 21.73 -17.44
N LYS A 68 -14.53 22.69 -18.34
CA LYS A 68 -13.23 22.80 -19.01
C LYS A 68 -12.09 23.02 -18.02
N ILE A 69 -12.32 23.79 -16.95
CA ILE A 69 -11.33 24.00 -15.89
C ILE A 69 -11.10 22.71 -15.09
N PHE A 70 -12.16 22.06 -14.61
CA PHE A 70 -12.05 20.85 -13.78
C PHE A 70 -11.44 19.66 -14.51
N LEU A 71 -11.66 19.55 -15.82
CA LEU A 71 -11.16 18.44 -16.63
C LEU A 71 -9.78 18.72 -17.24
N LYS A 72 -9.22 19.92 -17.04
CA LYS A 72 -7.94 20.29 -17.64
C LYS A 72 -6.81 19.40 -17.14
N GLY A 73 -6.15 18.70 -18.06
CA GLY A 73 -5.01 17.84 -17.75
C GLY A 73 -5.37 16.44 -17.26
N LEU A 74 -6.67 16.12 -17.10
CA LEU A 74 -7.12 14.76 -16.88
C LEU A 74 -7.10 13.98 -18.19
N VAL A 75 -6.56 12.76 -18.14
CA VAL A 75 -6.60 11.82 -19.26
C VAL A 75 -7.71 10.80 -18.96
N PRO A 76 -8.65 10.57 -19.89
CA PRO A 76 -9.67 9.55 -19.72
C PRO A 76 -9.02 8.17 -19.48
N VAL A 77 -9.44 7.47 -18.43
CA VAL A 77 -9.05 6.08 -18.25
C VAL A 77 -9.88 5.25 -19.23
N THR A 78 -9.27 4.82 -20.33
CA THR A 78 -9.88 3.82 -21.19
C THR A 78 -9.78 2.48 -20.48
N SER A 79 -10.77 2.14 -19.64
CA SER A 79 -10.94 0.75 -19.23
C SER A 79 -11.14 -0.06 -20.51
N SER A 80 -10.35 -1.11 -20.69
CA SER A 80 -10.55 -2.06 -21.79
C SER A 80 -11.91 -2.71 -21.60
N LYS A 81 -12.93 -2.21 -22.30
CA LYS A 81 -14.26 -2.80 -22.37
C LYS A 81 -14.15 -4.19 -22.99
N GLN A 82 -14.11 -5.21 -22.15
CA GLN A 82 -14.66 -6.52 -22.46
C GLN A 82 -15.62 -6.85 -21.32
N GLY A 83 -16.93 -6.75 -21.60
CA GLY A 83 -18.00 -7.13 -20.68
C GLY A 83 -19.06 -6.06 -20.53
N GLU A 84 -20.20 -6.30 -21.17
CA GLU A 84 -21.56 -5.78 -20.92
C GLU A 84 -21.85 -5.82 -19.38
N GLU A 85 -22.63 -4.99 -18.70
CA GLU A 85 -23.85 -4.22 -18.95
C GLU A 85 -24.05 -3.27 -17.74
N GLU A 86 -25.04 -2.39 -17.82
CA GLU A 86 -25.27 -1.21 -16.97
C GLU A 86 -25.22 -1.45 -15.44
N ALA A 87 -24.31 -0.74 -14.75
CA ALA A 87 -24.43 -0.52 -13.32
C ALA A 87 -25.45 0.61 -13.07
N VAL A 88 -26.74 0.28 -13.13
CA VAL A 88 -27.79 1.06 -12.47
C VAL A 88 -27.47 1.02 -10.98
N MET A 89 -26.99 2.14 -10.44
CA MET A 89 -26.92 2.35 -9.01
C MET A 89 -28.37 2.40 -8.52
N SER A 90 -28.78 1.37 -7.79
CA SER A 90 -30.12 1.23 -7.20
C SER A 90 -30.48 2.50 -6.44
N ASP A 91 -31.67 3.03 -6.75
CA ASP A 91 -32.30 4.14 -6.05
C ASP A 91 -32.38 3.79 -4.55
N CYS A 92 -31.94 4.71 -3.69
CA CYS A 92 -32.13 4.59 -2.25
C CYS A 92 -33.57 5.02 -1.92
N GLU A 93 -34.52 4.14 -2.21
CA GLU A 93 -35.84 4.07 -1.56
C GLU A 93 -35.63 3.63 -0.09
N ASP A 94 -36.33 4.04 0.97
CA ASP A 94 -37.54 4.81 1.20
C ASP A 94 -37.44 5.20 2.71
N TYR A 95 -37.52 6.48 3.07
CA TYR A 95 -37.59 6.88 4.48
C TYR A 95 -39.07 7.09 4.82
N ASP A 96 -39.70 6.06 5.38
CA ASP A 96 -40.96 6.22 6.09
C ASP A 96 -40.72 7.19 7.26
N VAL A 97 -41.14 8.43 7.09
CA VAL A 97 -41.27 9.40 8.17
C VAL A 97 -42.52 8.97 8.94
N ASP A 98 -42.34 8.22 10.02
CA ASP A 98 -43.36 8.07 11.03
C ASP A 98 -43.64 9.47 11.62
N ASP A 99 -44.71 10.07 11.12
CA ASP A 99 -45.37 11.27 11.64
C ASP A 99 -46.00 10.89 13.00
N ASP A 100 -45.22 10.96 14.08
CA ASP A 100 -45.75 10.93 15.44
C ASP A 100 -46.33 12.33 15.75
N GLU A 101 -47.66 12.36 15.87
CA GLU A 101 -48.58 13.48 16.15
C GLU A 101 -48.27 14.27 17.44
#